data_AF-A0A831SFT7-F1
#
_entry.id   AF-A0A831SFT7-F1
#
_cell.length_a   1.000
_cell.length_b   1.000
_cell.length_c   1.000
_cell.angle_alpha   90.00
_cell.angle_beta   90.00
_cell.angle_gamma   90.00
#
_symmetry.space_group_name_H-M   'P 1'
#
loop_
_entity.id
_entity.type
_entity.pdbx_description
1 polymer ?
#
loop_
_entity_poly.entity_id
_entity_poly.type
_entity_poly.pdbx_seq_one_letter_code
_entity_poly.pdbx_strand_id
1 'polypeptide(L)'
;MPSQISETLGRYRDALNDSRNRYERIKKERFKNTKQFYDSFFKNLIKKYDIKNFNKIKMLAEQFFQVDEVRFAAVDGSCYKKQLQDYMVFFGAAYPIRGIIDFSRSDKRFIYEPWSPDEDVSMVAYVPIPFAELNETMDNPFVVSDDQKVINLSNIHVQLMELAEVFQAYMLVKSSDLRPKILLWDQSMSSVMNSNDVNYKRINLIGYKYQMRPLTAQDIIITYSHPYNKELGIPSKKKYRVYNYVLWRLQDNSPQSIPLLAAELGLNEKELLGRINYLTNNDIEHNDPLSKSEPIVFIKGDNLYFNEDYEGSWEYCRGLFEHICKKLFKDKKSDALIYKKKNPEGEIEERWTSPNDLRFLISIGLRALIEECWKHDVLLIGIVKDSASRYLTRNYIGVMEHIGKYNDVPHLLLPWSDRDFLEALPWIDDSITAPWSTIEFDSVFMTLHIEKDEDGNKIIVGVRGNIVAPPERLFTRSLAQFYLNRSKKSLLYGHVIFIDRLLIPRIDKNIEKVVIDQNKDVLGIVEPIAFLNKDKRNGLQDLMMYILDVLTRNLYPEVIGYPDPLHKADWGAKNIYKRIKPIIDSSDISLRSNPTHKTFRQLRDELKRT
;
A
#
# COMPACT_ATOMS: atom_id res chain seq x y z
N MET A 1 24.92 53.57 1.94
CA MET A 1 24.54 52.54 0.95
C MET A 1 23.83 51.42 1.70
N PRO A 2 22.62 50.98 1.29
CA PRO A 2 21.96 49.84 1.94
C PRO A 2 22.85 48.60 1.81
N SER A 3 22.90 47.77 2.86
CA SER A 3 23.72 46.56 2.83
C SER A 3 23.19 45.59 1.77
N GLN A 4 24.08 44.85 1.09
CA GLN A 4 23.71 43.84 0.08
C GLN A 4 22.70 42.80 0.61
N ILE A 5 22.73 42.55 1.93
CA ILE A 5 21.78 41.69 2.64
C ILE A 5 20.37 42.29 2.61
N SER A 6 20.23 43.61 2.83
CA SER A 6 18.93 44.29 2.77
C SER A 6 18.33 44.26 1.37
N GLU A 7 19.15 44.36 0.32
CA GLU A 7 18.70 44.24 -1.06
C GLU A 7 18.26 42.82 -1.41
N THR A 8 19.00 41.82 -0.93
CA THR A 8 18.67 40.40 -1.13
C THR A 8 17.37 40.02 -0.42
N LEU A 9 17.18 40.48 0.83
CA LEU A 9 15.93 40.29 1.57
C LEU A 9 14.75 41.01 0.90
N GLY A 10 14.98 42.21 0.34
CA GLY A 10 13.98 42.94 -0.44
C GLY A 10 13.53 42.16 -1.68
N ARG A 11 14.49 41.69 -2.50
CA ARG A 11 14.22 40.88 -3.69
C ARG A 11 13.50 39.57 -3.37
N TYR A 12 13.89 38.90 -2.28
CA TYR A 12 13.21 37.69 -1.82
C TYR A 12 11.75 37.95 -1.44
N ARG A 13 11.48 39.04 -0.69
CA ARG A 13 10.12 39.45 -0.33
C ARG A 13 9.27 39.77 -1.56
N ASP A 14 9.83 40.47 -2.53
CA ASP A 14 9.10 40.84 -3.76
C ASP A 14 8.79 39.58 -4.59
N ALA A 15 9.75 38.67 -4.73
CA ALA A 15 9.54 37.37 -5.39
C ALA A 15 8.47 36.50 -4.67
N LEU A 16 8.41 36.53 -3.33
CA LEU A 16 7.36 35.86 -2.56
C LEU A 16 5.99 36.49 -2.82
N ASN A 17 5.89 37.81 -2.85
CA ASN A 17 4.64 38.51 -3.13
C ASN A 17 4.15 38.22 -4.54
N ASP A 18 5.03 38.25 -5.54
CA ASP A 18 4.70 37.93 -6.93
C ASP A 18 4.21 36.48 -7.07
N SER A 19 4.91 35.54 -6.43
CA SER A 19 4.53 34.13 -6.41
C SER A 19 3.17 33.92 -5.74
N ARG A 20 2.91 34.60 -4.61
CA ARG A 20 1.63 34.55 -3.89
C ARG A 20 0.49 35.10 -4.76
N ASN A 21 0.67 36.28 -5.35
CA ASN A 21 -0.33 36.91 -6.20
C ASN A 21 -0.65 36.05 -7.44
N ARG A 22 0.38 35.45 -8.06
CA ARG A 22 0.22 34.48 -9.15
C ARG A 22 -0.57 33.25 -8.69
N TYR A 23 -0.21 32.68 -7.54
CA TYR A 23 -0.89 31.52 -6.96
C TYR A 23 -2.37 31.82 -6.67
N GLU A 24 -2.69 32.95 -6.05
CA GLU A 24 -4.06 33.37 -5.77
C GLU A 24 -4.90 33.55 -7.04
N ARG A 25 -4.31 34.15 -8.09
CA ARG A 25 -4.98 34.30 -9.39
C ARG A 25 -5.33 32.93 -10.00
N ILE A 26 -4.37 32.01 -10.03
CA ILE A 26 -4.58 30.65 -10.54
C ILE A 26 -5.62 29.90 -9.69
N LYS A 27 -5.57 30.06 -8.36
CA LYS A 27 -6.53 29.43 -7.44
C LYS A 27 -7.96 29.91 -7.69
N LYS A 28 -8.17 31.20 -7.90
CA LYS A 28 -9.50 31.77 -8.23
C LYS A 28 -10.04 31.23 -9.55
N GLU A 29 -9.20 31.17 -10.58
CA GLU A 29 -9.57 30.60 -11.89
C GLU A 29 -9.96 29.12 -11.77
N ARG A 30 -9.13 28.31 -11.11
CA ARG A 30 -9.40 26.88 -10.89
C ARG A 30 -10.64 26.65 -10.01
N PHE A 31 -10.93 27.54 -9.07
CA PHE A 31 -12.17 27.48 -8.29
C PHE A 31 -13.41 27.70 -9.17
N LYS A 32 -13.38 28.66 -10.10
CA LYS A 32 -14.45 28.85 -11.09
C LYS A 32 -14.64 27.61 -11.97
N ASN A 33 -13.54 27.02 -12.44
CA ASN A 33 -13.55 25.79 -13.22
C ASN A 33 -14.12 24.60 -12.43
N THR A 34 -13.77 24.51 -11.14
CA THR A 34 -14.30 23.50 -10.21
C THR A 34 -15.82 23.57 -10.14
N LYS A 35 -16.38 24.79 -9.99
CA LYS A 35 -17.83 24.99 -9.96
C LYS A 35 -18.49 24.52 -11.26
N GLN A 36 -17.98 24.94 -12.41
CA GLN A 36 -18.52 24.53 -13.70
C GLN A 36 -18.46 23.00 -13.89
N PHE A 37 -17.35 22.37 -13.55
CA PHE A 37 -17.17 20.92 -13.63
C PHE A 37 -18.10 20.16 -12.67
N TYR A 38 -18.29 20.69 -11.46
CA TYR A 38 -19.20 20.14 -10.47
C TYR A 38 -20.66 20.17 -10.93
N ASP A 39 -21.13 21.35 -11.34
CA ASP A 39 -22.55 21.57 -11.68
C ASP A 39 -22.99 20.79 -12.92
N SER A 40 -22.10 20.65 -13.91
CA SER A 40 -22.38 19.98 -15.18
C SER A 40 -22.26 18.46 -15.12
N PHE A 41 -21.28 17.92 -14.38
CA PHE A 41 -20.95 16.50 -14.43
C PHE A 41 -20.77 15.89 -13.03
N PHE A 42 -19.85 16.42 -12.22
CA PHE A 42 -19.31 15.69 -11.07
C PHE A 42 -20.30 15.52 -9.91
N LYS A 43 -21.34 16.36 -9.79
CA LYS A 43 -22.40 16.20 -8.76
C LYS A 43 -23.07 14.82 -8.77
N ASN A 44 -23.07 14.12 -9.92
CA ASN A 44 -23.63 12.78 -10.06
C ASN A 44 -22.72 11.68 -9.50
N LEU A 45 -21.48 12.03 -9.16
CA LEU A 45 -20.48 11.13 -8.59
C LEU A 45 -20.30 11.33 -7.07
N ILE A 46 -21.07 12.26 -6.47
CA ILE A 46 -21.06 12.51 -5.02
C ILE A 46 -22.22 11.79 -4.34
N LYS A 47 -21.89 10.99 -3.33
CA LYS A 47 -22.82 10.34 -2.41
C LYS A 47 -22.90 11.13 -1.11
N LYS A 48 -24.12 11.47 -0.71
CA LYS A 48 -24.45 12.13 0.55
C LYS A 48 -25.11 11.08 1.45
N TYR A 49 -24.73 11.04 2.72
CA TYR A 49 -25.19 10.02 3.64
C TYR A 49 -26.14 10.62 4.68
N ASP A 50 -27.38 10.13 4.70
CA ASP A 50 -28.30 10.43 5.80
C ASP A 50 -28.12 9.39 6.91
N ILE A 51 -27.33 9.76 7.90
CA ILE A 51 -26.98 8.90 9.03
C ILE A 51 -28.19 8.67 9.96
N LYS A 52 -29.28 9.45 9.82
CA LYS A 52 -30.50 9.23 10.58
C LYS A 52 -31.21 7.95 10.15
N ASN A 53 -30.95 7.45 8.93
CA ASN A 53 -31.52 6.19 8.44
C ASN A 53 -30.75 4.97 8.97
N PHE A 54 -30.76 4.80 10.29
CA PHE A 54 -30.06 3.72 10.97
C PHE A 54 -30.58 2.33 10.58
N ASN A 55 -31.89 2.18 10.32
CA ASN A 55 -32.49 0.90 9.97
C ASN A 55 -31.86 0.26 8.73
N LYS A 56 -31.59 1.06 7.69
CA LYS A 56 -30.90 0.57 6.48
C LYS A 56 -29.50 0.06 6.80
N ILE A 57 -28.75 0.81 7.61
CA ILE A 57 -27.39 0.45 8.02
C ILE A 57 -27.38 -0.80 8.88
N LYS A 58 -28.30 -0.88 9.85
CA LYS A 58 -28.47 -2.05 10.71
C LYS A 58 -28.71 -3.32 9.89
N MET A 59 -29.63 -3.28 8.91
CA MET A 59 -29.85 -4.41 8.01
C MET A 59 -28.59 -4.80 7.24
N LEU A 60 -27.81 -3.83 6.75
CA LEU A 60 -26.54 -4.11 6.05
C LEU A 60 -25.49 -4.73 6.99
N ALA A 61 -25.39 -4.22 8.22
CA ALA A 61 -24.49 -4.73 9.24
C ALA A 61 -24.86 -6.16 9.66
N GLU A 62 -26.14 -6.43 9.92
CA GLU A 62 -26.66 -7.77 10.23
C GLU A 62 -26.40 -8.76 9.08
N GLN A 63 -26.68 -8.36 7.84
CA GLN A 63 -26.43 -9.19 6.65
C GLN A 63 -24.94 -9.51 6.45
N PHE A 64 -24.07 -8.56 6.78
CA PHE A 64 -22.65 -8.70 6.55
C PHE A 64 -21.92 -9.39 7.71
N PHE A 65 -22.00 -8.81 8.92
CA PHE A 65 -21.25 -9.25 10.10
C PHE A 65 -21.92 -10.42 10.83
N GLN A 66 -23.25 -10.59 10.69
CA GLN A 66 -24.06 -11.60 11.37
C GLN A 66 -24.05 -11.51 12.91
N VAL A 67 -23.57 -10.38 13.44
CA VAL A 67 -23.52 -10.06 14.87
C VAL A 67 -23.80 -8.57 15.05
N ASP A 68 -24.42 -8.20 16.18
CA ASP A 68 -24.70 -6.80 16.52
C ASP A 68 -23.46 -6.09 17.09
N GLU A 69 -22.68 -6.80 17.92
CA GLU A 69 -21.43 -6.28 18.48
C GLU A 69 -20.25 -6.64 17.59
N VAL A 70 -19.72 -5.63 16.91
CA VAL A 70 -18.69 -5.81 15.89
C VAL A 70 -17.38 -5.25 16.40
N ARG A 71 -16.40 -6.15 16.58
CA ARG A 71 -15.03 -5.77 16.92
C ARG A 71 -14.34 -5.08 15.75
N PHE A 72 -13.68 -3.97 16.04
CA PHE A 72 -12.76 -3.32 15.12
C PHE A 72 -11.33 -3.32 15.69
N ALA A 73 -10.36 -3.21 14.80
CA ALA A 73 -8.99 -2.88 15.14
C ALA A 73 -8.46 -1.77 14.23
N ALA A 74 -7.54 -0.96 14.74
CA ALA A 74 -6.83 0.06 13.99
C ALA A 74 -5.33 -0.12 14.20
N VAL A 75 -4.55 -0.13 13.12
CA VAL A 75 -3.10 -0.32 13.15
C VAL A 75 -2.41 0.89 12.52
N ASP A 76 -1.41 1.39 13.22
CA ASP A 76 -0.50 2.42 12.73
C ASP A 76 0.91 2.17 13.28
N GLY A 77 1.90 2.78 12.64
CA GLY A 77 3.32 2.59 12.91
C GLY A 77 4.07 3.87 13.22
N SER A 78 5.28 3.68 13.76
CA SER A 78 6.24 4.75 13.92
C SER A 78 7.64 4.24 13.60
N CYS A 79 8.45 5.09 12.99
CA CYS A 79 9.82 4.76 12.64
C CYS A 79 10.79 5.82 13.13
N TYR A 80 12.04 5.40 13.30
CA TYR A 80 13.14 6.29 13.65
C TYR A 80 14.43 5.75 13.06
N LYS A 81 15.36 6.65 12.78
CA LYS A 81 16.72 6.28 12.38
C LYS A 81 17.71 7.19 13.08
N LYS A 82 18.83 6.61 13.51
CA LYS A 82 19.93 7.34 14.12
C LYS A 82 21.25 6.89 13.51
N GLN A 83 22.01 7.87 13.05
CA GLN A 83 23.41 7.66 12.71
C GLN A 83 24.25 7.76 13.98
N LEU A 84 25.01 6.71 14.26
CA LEU A 84 26.05 6.65 15.30
C LEU A 84 27.43 6.72 14.62
N GLN A 85 28.51 6.62 15.40
CA GLN A 85 29.87 6.74 14.86
C GLN A 85 30.20 5.68 13.81
N ASP A 86 29.93 4.40 14.10
CA ASP A 86 30.26 3.27 13.23
C ASP A 86 29.02 2.48 12.74
N TYR A 87 27.83 2.86 13.21
CA TYR A 87 26.58 2.13 12.98
C TYR A 87 25.45 3.08 12.55
N MET A 88 24.48 2.55 11.82
CA MET A 88 23.15 3.13 11.68
C MET A 88 22.13 2.27 12.43
N VAL A 89 21.38 2.87 13.34
CA VAL A 89 20.30 2.20 14.07
C VAL A 89 18.98 2.54 13.43
N PHE A 90 18.27 1.52 12.96
CA PHE A 90 16.92 1.66 12.44
C PHE A 90 15.91 1.15 13.46
N PHE A 91 14.79 1.85 13.57
CA PHE A 91 13.69 1.49 14.45
C PHE A 91 12.40 1.50 13.62
N GLY A 92 11.62 0.44 13.78
CA GLY A 92 10.27 0.32 13.26
C GLY A 92 9.38 -0.31 14.32
N ALA A 93 8.21 0.28 14.51
CA ALA A 93 7.21 -0.26 15.41
C ALA A 93 5.80 -0.09 14.86
N ALA A 94 4.89 -0.96 15.27
CA ALA A 94 3.47 -0.86 15.02
C ALA A 94 2.68 -1.08 16.31
N TYR A 95 1.58 -0.34 16.45
CA TYR A 95 0.71 -0.42 17.61
C TYR A 95 -0.75 -0.61 17.21
N PRO A 96 -1.42 -1.68 17.68
CA PRO A 96 -2.84 -1.90 17.43
C PRO A 96 -3.71 -1.28 18.54
N ILE A 97 -4.84 -0.70 18.14
CA ILE A 97 -5.96 -0.34 19.00
C ILE A 97 -7.15 -1.22 18.66
N ARG A 98 -7.94 -1.61 19.67
CA ARG A 98 -9.17 -2.41 19.50
C ARG A 98 -10.37 -1.74 20.14
N GLY A 99 -11.55 -2.15 19.69
CA GLY A 99 -12.80 -1.77 20.31
C GLY A 99 -13.99 -2.47 19.68
N ILE A 100 -15.18 -2.15 20.20
CA ILE A 100 -16.45 -2.71 19.76
C ILE A 100 -17.38 -1.58 19.31
N ILE A 101 -18.02 -1.76 18.16
CA ILE A 101 -19.17 -0.97 17.71
C ILE A 101 -20.42 -1.80 17.95
N ASP A 102 -21.42 -1.22 18.59
CA ASP A 102 -22.73 -1.85 18.81
C ASP A 102 -23.72 -1.37 17.74
N PHE A 103 -24.12 -2.28 16.83
CA PHE A 103 -25.11 -2.04 15.80
C PHE A 103 -26.55 -2.34 16.24
N SER A 104 -26.77 -2.74 17.51
CA SER A 104 -28.13 -2.90 18.05
C SER A 104 -28.80 -1.54 18.29
N ARG A 105 -28.01 -0.49 18.53
CA ARG A 105 -28.46 0.87 18.89
C ARG A 105 -27.95 1.92 17.91
N SER A 106 -28.74 2.98 17.74
CA SER A 106 -28.42 4.08 16.81
C SER A 106 -27.48 5.14 17.39
N ASP A 107 -26.94 4.96 18.60
CA ASP A 107 -26.34 6.04 19.39
C ASP A 107 -24.91 6.43 18.96
N LYS A 108 -24.41 5.90 17.83
CA LYS A 108 -23.06 6.16 17.29
C LYS A 108 -21.97 6.03 18.36
N ARG A 109 -22.05 4.96 19.15
CA ARG A 109 -21.06 4.72 20.20
C ARG A 109 -20.21 3.53 19.85
N PHE A 110 -18.94 3.68 20.18
CA PHE A 110 -17.99 2.59 20.21
C PHE A 110 -17.20 2.67 21.50
N ILE A 111 -16.74 1.52 21.97
CA ILE A 111 -16.01 1.37 23.22
C ILE A 111 -14.64 0.80 22.89
N TYR A 112 -13.58 1.39 23.46
CA TYR A 112 -12.24 0.83 23.33
C TYR A 112 -12.10 -0.39 24.25
N GLU A 113 -11.51 -1.45 23.73
CA GLU A 113 -11.11 -2.62 24.52
C GLU A 113 -9.67 -2.39 24.99
N PRO A 114 -9.42 -2.31 26.31
CA PRO A 114 -8.06 -2.19 26.81
C PRO A 114 -7.30 -3.50 26.59
N TRP A 115 -6.01 -3.38 26.31
CA TRP A 115 -5.09 -4.51 26.32
C TRP A 115 -4.79 -4.93 27.76
N SER A 116 -4.60 -6.23 27.99
CA SER A 116 -4.13 -6.69 29.30
C SER A 116 -2.71 -6.17 29.54
N PRO A 117 -2.33 -5.77 30.77
CA PRO A 117 -0.97 -5.33 31.07
C PRO A 117 0.13 -6.34 30.70
N ASP A 118 -0.20 -7.63 30.67
CA ASP A 118 0.71 -8.72 30.36
C ASP A 118 0.85 -9.01 28.85
N GLU A 119 0.04 -8.38 28.01
CA GLU A 119 0.08 -8.59 26.55
C GLU A 119 1.12 -7.64 25.91
N ASP A 120 2.22 -8.19 25.36
CA ASP A 120 3.06 -7.44 24.41
C ASP A 120 2.35 -7.37 23.05
N VAL A 121 1.57 -6.31 22.90
CA VAL A 121 0.74 -6.05 21.72
C VAL A 121 1.46 -5.25 20.65
N SER A 122 2.69 -4.82 20.94
CA SER A 122 3.46 -3.95 20.06
C SER A 122 4.48 -4.75 19.25
N MET A 123 4.49 -4.54 17.94
CA MET A 123 5.59 -5.01 17.11
C MET A 123 6.68 -3.96 17.20
N VAL A 124 7.86 -4.32 17.69
CA VAL A 124 8.97 -3.39 17.88
C VAL A 124 10.26 -4.05 17.45
N ALA A 125 10.99 -3.40 16.56
CA ALA A 125 12.34 -3.78 16.19
C ALA A 125 13.26 -2.56 16.23
N TYR A 126 14.46 -2.74 16.80
CA TYR A 126 15.59 -1.84 16.65
C TYR A 126 16.77 -2.65 16.12
N VAL A 127 17.35 -2.19 15.02
CA VAL A 127 18.37 -2.96 14.29
C VAL A 127 19.58 -2.06 14.07
N PRO A 128 20.67 -2.27 14.84
CA PRO A 128 21.94 -1.63 14.57
C PRO A 128 22.63 -2.33 13.39
N ILE A 129 23.07 -1.56 12.40
CA ILE A 129 23.78 -2.08 11.22
C ILE A 129 25.12 -1.34 11.07
N PRO A 130 26.26 -2.03 11.01
CA PRO A 130 27.56 -1.42 10.71
C PRO A 130 27.57 -0.75 9.32
N PHE A 131 28.31 0.35 9.16
CA PHE A 131 28.45 0.97 7.83
C PHE A 131 29.11 0.05 6.79
N ALA A 132 29.97 -0.87 7.22
CA ALA A 132 30.60 -1.84 6.33
C ALA A 132 29.56 -2.72 5.61
N GLU A 133 28.63 -3.32 6.37
CA GLU A 133 27.55 -4.19 5.86
C GLU A 133 26.52 -3.40 5.03
N LEU A 134 26.29 -2.12 5.37
CA LEU A 134 25.43 -1.24 4.59
C LEU A 134 25.96 -0.96 3.18
N ASN A 135 27.29 -0.97 3.00
CA ASN A 135 27.91 -0.76 1.69
C ASN A 135 27.88 -2.03 0.83
N GLU A 136 27.96 -3.22 1.44
CA GLU A 136 27.90 -4.52 0.75
C GLU A 136 26.50 -4.87 0.23
N THR A 137 25.46 -4.38 0.92
CA THR A 137 24.07 -4.50 0.46
C THR A 137 23.74 -3.55 -0.71
N MET A 138 24.70 -2.75 -1.19
CA MET A 138 24.53 -1.87 -2.36
C MET A 138 25.08 -2.49 -3.65
N ASP A 139 24.29 -2.45 -4.72
CA ASP A 139 24.67 -2.95 -6.06
C ASP A 139 25.86 -2.21 -6.72
N ASN A 140 26.51 -1.22 -6.09
CA ASN A 140 27.67 -0.52 -6.66
C ASN A 140 28.52 0.22 -5.59
N PRO A 141 29.66 -0.35 -5.14
CA PRO A 141 30.47 0.18 -4.03
C PRO A 141 31.48 1.31 -4.37
N PHE A 142 31.68 1.68 -5.66
CA PHE A 142 32.78 2.58 -6.07
C PHE A 142 32.39 3.89 -6.78
N VAL A 143 31.22 4.49 -6.48
CA VAL A 143 30.88 5.81 -7.02
C VAL A 143 30.70 6.80 -5.87
N VAL A 144 31.71 7.64 -5.68
CA VAL A 144 31.65 8.84 -4.82
C VAL A 144 30.78 9.87 -5.54
N SER A 145 29.81 10.43 -4.81
CA SER A 145 28.75 11.38 -5.21
C SER A 145 27.62 10.85 -6.12
N ASP A 146 26.42 10.72 -5.54
CA ASP A 146 25.23 11.47 -5.96
C ASP A 146 24.05 11.17 -5.02
N ASP A 147 23.26 12.20 -4.72
CA ASP A 147 22.19 12.27 -3.71
C ASP A 147 21.14 11.13 -3.76
N GLN A 148 21.10 10.32 -4.82
CA GLN A 148 20.16 9.23 -5.02
C GLN A 148 20.44 7.95 -4.21
N LYS A 149 21.68 7.68 -3.77
CA LYS A 149 21.98 6.46 -2.97
C LYS A 149 21.86 6.66 -1.46
N VAL A 150 22.10 7.88 -0.96
CA VAL A 150 21.74 8.27 0.41
C VAL A 150 20.23 8.08 0.64
N ILE A 151 19.42 8.22 -0.42
CA ILE A 151 17.97 8.00 -0.43
C ILE A 151 17.57 6.50 -0.29
N ASN A 152 18.46 5.53 -0.54
CA ASN A 152 18.12 4.11 -0.42
C ASN A 152 18.36 3.56 1.00
N LEU A 153 19.47 3.97 1.65
CA LEU A 153 19.66 3.79 3.09
C LEU A 153 18.62 4.56 3.89
N SER A 154 18.11 5.67 3.33
CA SER A 154 17.16 6.51 4.03
C SER A 154 15.83 5.84 4.29
N ASN A 155 15.48 4.68 3.70
CA ASN A 155 14.11 4.13 3.75
C ASN A 155 13.96 2.80 4.53
N ILE A 156 15.05 2.17 5.01
CA ILE A 156 14.96 0.90 5.77
C ILE A 156 14.04 1.04 6.99
N HIS A 157 14.14 2.14 7.76
CA HIS A 157 13.24 2.40 8.88
C HIS A 157 11.75 2.47 8.49
N VAL A 158 11.41 2.99 7.31
CA VAL A 158 10.02 3.03 6.79
C VAL A 158 9.57 1.61 6.46
N GLN A 159 10.42 0.82 5.79
CA GLN A 159 10.12 -0.57 5.44
C GLN A 159 9.97 -1.45 6.68
N LEU A 160 10.79 -1.24 7.72
CA LEU A 160 10.65 -1.96 9.00
C LEU A 160 9.34 -1.62 9.71
N MET A 161 8.91 -0.36 9.67
CA MET A 161 7.62 0.07 10.22
C MET A 161 6.45 -0.53 9.42
N GLU A 162 6.51 -0.46 8.09
CA GLU A 162 5.50 -1.05 7.21
C GLU A 162 5.41 -2.58 7.39
N LEU A 163 6.55 -3.27 7.52
CA LEU A 163 6.61 -4.68 7.85
C LEU A 163 5.98 -4.99 9.22
N ALA A 164 6.23 -4.14 10.22
CA ALA A 164 5.62 -4.25 11.54
C ALA A 164 4.10 -4.08 11.48
N GLU A 165 3.60 -3.09 10.74
CA GLU A 165 2.17 -2.83 10.54
C GLU A 165 1.47 -4.00 9.85
N VAL A 166 2.03 -4.47 8.74
CA VAL A 166 1.49 -5.61 7.97
C VAL A 166 1.49 -6.88 8.82
N PHE A 167 2.58 -7.16 9.54
CA PHE A 167 2.63 -8.32 10.42
C PHE A 167 1.65 -8.21 11.59
N GLN A 168 1.51 -7.02 12.19
CA GLN A 168 0.53 -6.77 13.25
C GLN A 168 -0.91 -6.98 12.75
N ALA A 169 -1.26 -6.40 11.61
CA ALA A 169 -2.56 -6.56 10.96
C ALA A 169 -2.85 -8.04 10.64
N TYR A 170 -1.89 -8.75 10.04
CA TYR A 170 -1.99 -10.18 9.75
C TYR A 170 -2.24 -11.02 11.01
N MET A 171 -1.48 -10.79 12.07
CA MET A 171 -1.64 -11.52 13.34
C MET A 171 -2.99 -11.25 14.01
N LEU A 172 -3.53 -10.03 13.89
CA LEU A 172 -4.86 -9.68 14.41
C LEU A 172 -5.97 -10.47 13.70
N VAL A 173 -5.92 -10.52 12.37
CA VAL A 173 -6.93 -11.22 11.55
C VAL A 173 -6.80 -12.74 11.67
N LYS A 174 -5.57 -13.25 11.75
CA LYS A 174 -5.32 -14.69 11.89
C LYS A 174 -5.80 -15.25 13.24
N SER A 175 -5.71 -14.46 14.32
CA SER A 175 -6.14 -14.86 15.67
C SER A 175 -7.64 -15.22 15.71
N SER A 176 -8.01 -16.34 16.33
CA SER A 176 -9.40 -16.81 16.40
C SER A 176 -10.25 -16.03 17.40
N ASP A 177 -9.72 -15.77 18.59
CA ASP A 177 -10.54 -15.38 19.75
C ASP A 177 -10.87 -13.88 19.75
N LEU A 178 -9.94 -13.10 19.21
CA LEU A 178 -9.96 -11.62 19.21
C LEU A 178 -9.96 -11.05 17.79
N ARG A 179 -10.44 -11.84 16.82
CA ARG A 179 -10.48 -11.43 15.41
C ARG A 179 -11.35 -10.17 15.24
N PRO A 180 -10.82 -9.08 14.68
CA PRO A 180 -11.65 -7.95 14.31
C PRO A 180 -12.46 -8.30 13.05
N LYS A 181 -13.69 -7.78 12.96
CA LYS A 181 -14.49 -7.80 11.73
C LYS A 181 -14.26 -6.56 10.87
N ILE A 182 -13.69 -5.51 11.44
CA ILE A 182 -13.28 -4.28 10.77
C ILE A 182 -11.82 -4.02 11.10
N LEU A 183 -10.96 -3.89 10.10
CA LEU A 183 -9.56 -3.55 10.28
C LEU A 183 -9.25 -2.23 9.56
N LEU A 184 -8.85 -1.23 10.33
CA LEU A 184 -8.37 0.05 9.82
C LEU A 184 -6.84 0.06 9.76
N TRP A 185 -6.28 0.60 8.70
CA TRP A 185 -4.84 0.75 8.50
C TRP A 185 -4.51 2.15 7.97
N ASP A 186 -3.55 2.87 8.57
CA ASP A 186 -3.15 4.23 8.13
C ASP A 186 -2.21 4.21 6.89
N GLN A 187 -2.54 3.38 5.90
CA GLN A 187 -1.80 3.26 4.64
C GLN A 187 -2.75 3.05 3.46
N SER A 188 -2.26 3.40 2.27
CA SER A 188 -2.90 3.04 0.99
C SER A 188 -2.47 1.64 0.58
N MET A 189 -3.36 0.66 0.73
CA MET A 189 -3.07 -0.75 0.45
C MET A 189 -2.61 -0.97 -0.99
N SER A 190 -3.21 -0.27 -1.94
CA SER A 190 -2.82 -0.33 -3.35
C SER A 190 -1.44 0.26 -3.60
N SER A 191 -1.06 1.33 -2.87
CA SER A 191 0.29 1.90 -2.93
C SER A 191 1.33 0.97 -2.33
N VAL A 192 1.03 0.37 -1.17
CA VAL A 192 1.90 -0.61 -0.49
C VAL A 192 2.13 -1.80 -1.41
N MET A 193 1.07 -2.35 -2.01
CA MET A 193 1.20 -3.48 -2.94
C MET A 193 2.08 -3.16 -4.15
N ASN A 194 1.92 -1.97 -4.74
CA ASN A 194 2.68 -1.56 -5.92
C ASN A 194 4.16 -1.26 -5.61
N SER A 195 4.45 -0.67 -4.45
CA SER A 195 5.81 -0.22 -4.11
C SER A 195 6.72 -1.35 -3.61
N ASN A 196 6.13 -2.42 -3.09
CA ASN A 196 6.85 -3.59 -2.56
C ASN A 196 6.99 -4.74 -3.56
N ASP A 197 6.56 -4.55 -4.81
CA ASP A 197 6.71 -5.53 -5.87
C ASP A 197 8.11 -5.41 -6.52
N VAL A 198 9.00 -6.34 -6.18
CA VAL A 198 10.42 -6.31 -6.59
C VAL A 198 10.74 -7.50 -7.49
N ASN A 199 11.50 -7.26 -8.55
CA ASN A 199 11.98 -8.33 -9.43
C ASN A 199 12.77 -9.39 -8.62
N TYR A 200 12.46 -10.67 -8.83
CA TYR A 200 13.08 -11.79 -8.11
C TYR A 200 14.61 -11.80 -8.18
N LYS A 201 15.21 -11.29 -9.28
CA LYS A 201 16.67 -11.19 -9.43
C LYS A 201 17.34 -10.30 -8.38
N ARG A 202 16.58 -9.38 -7.77
CA ARG A 202 17.07 -8.42 -6.77
C ARG A 202 16.82 -8.86 -5.33
N ILE A 203 16.28 -10.06 -5.14
CA ILE A 203 15.99 -10.62 -3.81
C ILE A 203 17.17 -11.47 -3.40
N ASN A 204 17.88 -11.02 -2.37
CA ASN A 204 19.07 -11.69 -1.87
C ASN A 204 18.75 -12.84 -0.92
N LEU A 205 17.51 -12.94 -0.42
CA LEU A 205 16.99 -14.06 0.37
C LEU A 205 16.94 -15.39 -0.39
N ILE A 206 17.11 -15.41 -1.72
CA ILE A 206 17.24 -16.67 -2.47
C ILE A 206 18.41 -17.49 -1.90
N GLY A 207 18.11 -18.74 -1.52
CA GLY A 207 19.00 -19.65 -0.81
C GLY A 207 18.84 -19.66 0.72
N TYR A 208 18.05 -18.75 1.29
CA TYR A 208 17.71 -18.75 2.73
C TYR A 208 17.01 -20.06 3.09
N LYS A 209 17.47 -20.74 4.15
CA LYS A 209 16.93 -22.03 4.56
C LYS A 209 15.88 -21.88 5.65
N TYR A 210 14.67 -22.36 5.38
CA TYR A 210 13.60 -22.50 6.36
C TYR A 210 13.05 -23.92 6.29
N GLN A 211 12.83 -24.57 7.44
CA GLN A 211 12.41 -25.98 7.50
C GLN A 211 13.24 -26.91 6.60
N MET A 212 14.56 -26.72 6.57
CA MET A 212 15.52 -27.49 5.75
C MET A 212 15.41 -27.32 4.22
N ARG A 213 14.43 -26.57 3.70
CA ARG A 213 14.30 -26.20 2.29
C ARG A 213 14.88 -24.80 2.03
N PRO A 214 15.65 -24.58 0.95
CA PRO A 214 16.06 -23.24 0.55
C PRO A 214 14.93 -22.51 -0.18
N LEU A 215 14.79 -21.20 0.04
CA LEU A 215 13.94 -20.33 -0.77
C LEU A 215 14.50 -20.23 -2.20
N THR A 216 13.68 -20.55 -3.19
CA THR A 216 14.05 -20.52 -4.62
C THR A 216 13.48 -19.28 -5.32
N ALA A 217 13.95 -18.99 -6.54
CA ALA A 217 13.36 -17.94 -7.37
C ALA A 217 11.93 -18.31 -7.80
N GLN A 218 11.67 -19.59 -7.97
CA GLN A 218 10.38 -20.18 -8.29
C GLN A 218 9.35 -19.89 -7.19
N ASP A 219 9.74 -20.09 -5.93
CA ASP A 219 8.90 -19.76 -4.76
C ASP A 219 8.47 -18.29 -4.74
N ILE A 220 9.38 -17.39 -5.11
CA ILE A 220 9.14 -15.94 -5.18
C ILE A 220 8.12 -15.62 -6.29
N ILE A 221 8.27 -16.22 -7.47
CA ILE A 221 7.35 -15.99 -8.59
C ILE A 221 5.94 -16.46 -8.22
N ILE A 222 5.82 -17.66 -7.64
CA ILE A 222 4.54 -18.20 -7.15
C ILE A 222 3.96 -17.29 -6.07
N THR A 223 4.78 -16.83 -5.13
CA THR A 223 4.35 -15.89 -4.07
C THR A 223 3.77 -14.60 -4.66
N TYR A 224 4.37 -14.06 -5.72
CA TYR A 224 3.88 -12.82 -6.33
C TYR A 224 2.63 -12.98 -7.18
N SER A 225 2.28 -14.19 -7.61
CA SER A 225 1.02 -14.43 -8.31
C SER A 225 -0.19 -14.40 -7.39
N HIS A 226 -0.01 -14.70 -6.09
CA HIS A 226 -1.05 -14.49 -5.07
C HIS A 226 -1.39 -12.99 -4.89
N PRO A 227 -2.60 -12.67 -4.39
CA PRO A 227 -3.62 -13.58 -3.88
C PRO A 227 -4.54 -14.13 -4.98
N TYR A 228 -5.18 -15.26 -4.72
CA TYR A 228 -6.11 -15.90 -5.67
C TYR A 228 -7.56 -15.85 -5.18
N ASN A 229 -8.47 -15.45 -6.07
CA ASN A 229 -9.90 -15.48 -5.81
C ASN A 229 -10.73 -15.67 -7.08
N LYS A 230 -11.40 -16.82 -7.18
CA LYS A 230 -12.22 -17.18 -8.34
C LYS A 230 -13.47 -16.30 -8.51
N GLU A 231 -14.13 -15.91 -7.40
CA GLU A 231 -15.36 -15.11 -7.46
C GLU A 231 -15.09 -13.68 -7.97
N LEU A 232 -13.99 -13.08 -7.54
CA LEU A 232 -13.53 -11.78 -8.04
C LEU A 232 -12.80 -11.90 -9.39
N GLY A 233 -12.37 -13.11 -9.76
CA GLY A 233 -11.57 -13.38 -10.96
C GLY A 233 -10.17 -12.78 -10.86
N ILE A 234 -9.52 -12.99 -9.70
CA ILE A 234 -8.14 -12.62 -9.42
C ILE A 234 -7.30 -13.90 -9.41
N PRO A 235 -6.22 -13.98 -10.20
CA PRO A 235 -5.68 -12.95 -11.09
C PRO A 235 -6.56 -12.73 -12.33
N SER A 236 -6.49 -11.53 -12.90
CA SER A 236 -7.19 -11.14 -14.14
C SER A 236 -6.49 -11.66 -15.40
N LYS A 237 -7.19 -11.65 -16.54
CA LYS A 237 -6.68 -12.07 -17.87
C LYS A 237 -5.81 -11.04 -18.61
N LYS A 238 -5.45 -9.92 -17.97
CA LYS A 238 -4.63 -8.87 -18.59
C LYS A 238 -3.25 -9.40 -19.03
N LYS A 239 -2.66 -8.77 -20.05
CA LYS A 239 -1.36 -9.19 -20.60
C LYS A 239 -0.18 -8.88 -19.67
N TYR A 240 -0.29 -7.82 -18.87
CA TYR A 240 0.71 -7.50 -17.84
C TYR A 240 0.74 -8.60 -16.76
N ARG A 241 1.87 -9.31 -16.65
CA ARG A 241 2.06 -10.47 -15.77
C ARG A 241 1.03 -11.58 -16.00
N VAL A 242 0.77 -11.90 -17.27
CA VAL A 242 -0.12 -13.00 -17.66
C VAL A 242 0.22 -14.33 -16.99
N TYR A 243 1.50 -14.56 -16.66
CA TYR A 243 1.95 -15.75 -15.93
C TYR A 243 1.24 -15.93 -14.57
N ASN A 244 0.76 -14.85 -13.92
CA ASN A 244 -0.03 -14.96 -12.69
C ASN A 244 -1.33 -15.74 -12.93
N TYR A 245 -2.02 -15.45 -14.04
CA TYR A 245 -3.25 -16.13 -14.43
C TYR A 245 -2.98 -17.61 -14.78
N VAL A 246 -1.89 -17.86 -15.52
CA VAL A 246 -1.48 -19.22 -15.90
C VAL A 246 -1.14 -20.06 -14.68
N LEU A 247 -0.39 -19.51 -13.72
CA LEU A 247 -0.08 -20.18 -12.45
C LEU A 247 -1.35 -20.51 -11.66
N TRP A 248 -2.26 -19.54 -11.52
CA TRP A 248 -3.54 -19.78 -10.85
C TRP A 248 -4.32 -20.94 -11.50
N ARG A 249 -4.42 -20.97 -12.83
CA ARG A 249 -5.10 -22.05 -13.55
C ARG A 249 -4.45 -23.40 -13.36
N LEU A 250 -3.12 -23.45 -13.38
CA LEU A 250 -2.37 -24.68 -13.20
C LEU A 250 -2.44 -25.22 -11.77
N GLN A 251 -2.48 -24.35 -10.76
CA GLN A 251 -2.66 -24.75 -9.36
C GLN A 251 -4.11 -25.13 -9.04
N ASP A 252 -5.11 -24.53 -9.71
CA ASP A 252 -6.53 -24.93 -9.60
C ASP A 252 -6.77 -26.28 -10.27
N ASN A 253 -6.19 -26.50 -11.45
CA ASN A 253 -6.33 -27.74 -12.20
C ASN A 253 -5.16 -27.96 -13.16
N SER A 254 -4.38 -29.03 -12.96
CA SER A 254 -3.29 -29.45 -13.86
C SER A 254 -3.60 -30.81 -14.49
N PRO A 255 -3.37 -31.02 -15.80
CA PRO A 255 -2.75 -30.12 -16.78
C PRO A 255 -3.71 -29.09 -17.41
N GLN A 256 -3.14 -28.09 -18.08
CA GLN A 256 -3.88 -27.12 -18.92
C GLN A 256 -3.40 -27.17 -20.38
N SER A 257 -4.34 -27.15 -21.33
CA SER A 257 -4.04 -27.12 -22.77
C SER A 257 -3.55 -25.75 -23.23
N ILE A 258 -2.43 -25.72 -23.96
CA ILE A 258 -1.80 -24.50 -24.50
C ILE A 258 -2.74 -23.79 -25.50
N PRO A 259 -3.31 -24.45 -26.53
CA PRO A 259 -4.27 -23.81 -27.44
C PRO A 259 -5.46 -23.18 -26.71
N LEU A 260 -6.03 -23.88 -25.72
CA LEU A 260 -7.19 -23.39 -24.97
C LEU A 260 -6.84 -22.19 -24.10
N LEU A 261 -5.69 -22.23 -23.39
CA LEU A 261 -5.22 -21.10 -22.58
C LEU A 261 -4.88 -19.88 -23.45
N ALA A 262 -4.24 -20.09 -24.60
CA ALA A 262 -3.88 -19.02 -25.52
C ALA A 262 -5.16 -18.33 -26.06
N ALA A 263 -6.14 -19.13 -26.50
CA ALA A 263 -7.44 -18.63 -26.93
C ALA A 263 -8.18 -17.87 -25.81
N GLU A 264 -8.16 -18.39 -24.58
CA GLU A 264 -8.80 -17.75 -23.42
C GLU A 264 -8.19 -16.37 -23.08
N LEU A 265 -6.87 -16.22 -23.29
CA LEU A 265 -6.12 -14.99 -23.04
C LEU A 265 -6.08 -14.04 -24.25
N GLY A 266 -6.64 -14.44 -25.39
CA GLY A 266 -6.54 -13.68 -26.64
C GLY A 266 -5.11 -13.56 -27.16
N LEU A 267 -4.29 -14.60 -26.95
CA LEU A 267 -2.90 -14.70 -27.40
C LEU A 267 -2.76 -15.80 -28.45
N ASN A 268 -1.74 -15.72 -29.29
CA ASN A 268 -1.28 -16.90 -30.02
C ASN A 268 -0.37 -17.75 -29.12
N GLU A 269 -0.20 -19.03 -29.45
CA GLU A 269 0.55 -19.98 -28.62
C GLU A 269 2.01 -19.56 -28.42
N LYS A 270 2.65 -19.02 -29.46
CA LYS A 270 4.04 -18.54 -29.40
C LYS A 270 4.18 -17.34 -28.46
N GLU A 271 3.23 -16.41 -28.49
CA GLU A 271 3.18 -15.25 -27.59
C GLU A 271 2.95 -15.69 -26.15
N LEU A 272 2.02 -16.64 -25.92
CA LEU A 272 1.80 -17.21 -24.58
C LEU A 272 3.09 -17.82 -24.04
N LEU A 273 3.72 -18.72 -24.79
CA LEU A 273 4.97 -19.39 -24.40
C LEU A 273 6.10 -18.38 -24.13
N GLY A 274 6.24 -17.34 -24.97
CA GLY A 274 7.21 -16.27 -24.75
C GLY A 274 6.95 -15.47 -23.47
N ARG A 275 5.68 -15.26 -23.09
CA ARG A 275 5.31 -14.53 -21.86
C ARG A 275 5.39 -15.37 -20.58
N ILE A 276 5.43 -16.69 -20.69
CA ILE A 276 5.56 -17.62 -19.56
C ILE A 276 6.93 -18.32 -19.52
N ASN A 277 7.90 -17.87 -20.31
CA ASN A 277 9.24 -18.46 -20.36
C ASN A 277 9.91 -18.59 -18.97
N TYR A 278 9.65 -17.63 -18.07
CA TYR A 278 10.10 -17.66 -16.67
C TYR A 278 9.52 -18.83 -15.86
N LEU A 279 8.37 -19.37 -16.26
CA LEU A 279 7.77 -20.53 -15.60
C LEU A 279 8.37 -21.85 -16.10
N THR A 280 8.78 -21.89 -17.37
CA THR A 280 9.25 -23.11 -18.03
C THR A 280 10.76 -23.23 -18.09
N ASN A 281 11.49 -22.24 -17.59
CA ASN A 281 12.95 -22.09 -17.70
C ASN A 281 13.50 -22.08 -19.14
N ASN A 282 12.66 -21.76 -20.13
CA ASN A 282 13.10 -21.66 -21.52
C ASN A 282 13.80 -20.32 -21.78
N ASP A 283 14.91 -20.35 -22.53
CA ASP A 283 15.70 -19.17 -22.91
C ASP A 283 16.16 -18.30 -21.72
N ILE A 284 16.36 -18.93 -20.56
CA ILE A 284 16.89 -18.26 -19.36
C ILE A 284 18.42 -18.32 -19.39
N GLU A 285 19.07 -17.19 -19.08
CA GLU A 285 20.52 -17.12 -18.96
C GLU A 285 21.05 -18.11 -17.91
N HIS A 286 22.19 -18.75 -18.18
CA HIS A 286 22.77 -19.74 -17.26
C HIS A 286 23.03 -19.18 -15.84
N ASN A 287 23.28 -17.88 -15.71
CA ASN A 287 23.57 -17.24 -14.42
C ASN A 287 22.31 -16.75 -13.69
N ASP A 288 21.12 -16.88 -14.29
CA ASP A 288 19.86 -16.49 -13.68
C ASP A 288 19.53 -17.40 -12.49
N PRO A 289 19.03 -16.88 -11.35
CA PRO A 289 18.56 -17.71 -10.25
C PRO A 289 17.56 -18.80 -10.65
N LEU A 290 16.74 -18.59 -11.70
CA LEU A 290 15.77 -19.57 -12.17
C LEU A 290 16.42 -20.82 -12.79
N SER A 291 17.61 -20.70 -13.38
CA SER A 291 18.32 -21.84 -14.01
C SER A 291 18.83 -22.87 -12.99
N LYS A 292 18.84 -22.53 -11.70
CA LYS A 292 19.42 -23.34 -10.61
C LYS A 292 18.46 -24.38 -10.03
N SER A 293 17.20 -24.39 -10.46
CA SER A 293 16.17 -25.28 -9.95
C SER A 293 15.23 -25.69 -11.08
N GLU A 294 14.51 -26.78 -10.88
CA GLU A 294 13.54 -27.27 -11.86
C GLU A 294 12.50 -26.18 -12.21
N PRO A 295 11.95 -26.15 -13.43
CA PRO A 295 10.94 -25.18 -13.80
C PRO A 295 9.65 -25.34 -12.99
N ILE A 296 8.90 -24.26 -12.85
CA ILE A 296 7.57 -24.26 -12.20
C ILE A 296 6.57 -25.05 -13.05
N VAL A 297 6.76 -25.02 -14.38
CA VAL A 297 5.85 -25.60 -15.36
C VAL A 297 6.61 -26.41 -16.40
N PHE A 298 6.17 -27.64 -16.65
CA PHE A 298 6.68 -28.48 -17.73
C PHE A 298 5.74 -28.47 -18.94
N ILE A 299 6.31 -28.57 -20.14
CA ILE A 299 5.57 -28.71 -21.39
C ILE A 299 5.66 -30.16 -21.85
N LYS A 300 4.51 -30.83 -22.06
CA LYS A 300 4.45 -32.17 -22.64
C LYS A 300 3.36 -32.25 -23.69
N GLY A 301 3.75 -32.30 -24.97
CA GLY A 301 2.84 -32.11 -26.10
C GLY A 301 2.21 -30.72 -26.04
N ASP A 302 0.89 -30.63 -26.22
CA ASP A 302 0.14 -29.37 -26.22
C ASP A 302 -0.37 -28.97 -24.82
N ASN A 303 0.25 -29.48 -23.76
CA ASN A 303 -0.20 -29.28 -22.38
C ASN A 303 0.91 -28.76 -21.47
N LEU A 304 0.52 -27.86 -20.57
CA LEU A 304 1.30 -27.36 -19.45
C LEU A 304 0.97 -28.17 -18.19
N TYR A 305 1.99 -28.60 -17.46
CA TYR A 305 1.90 -29.33 -16.20
C TYR A 305 2.56 -28.51 -15.10
N PHE A 306 1.87 -28.34 -13.97
CA PHE A 306 2.46 -27.76 -12.77
C PHE A 306 3.46 -28.74 -12.17
N ASN A 307 4.62 -28.25 -11.73
CA ASN A 307 5.59 -29.08 -11.05
C ASN A 307 5.19 -29.27 -9.58
N GLU A 308 4.94 -30.52 -9.20
CA GLU A 308 4.54 -30.94 -7.84
C GLU A 308 5.57 -30.56 -6.77
N ASP A 309 6.86 -30.38 -7.12
CA ASP A 309 7.90 -29.93 -6.17
C ASP A 309 7.62 -28.54 -5.58
N TYR A 310 6.83 -27.73 -6.30
CA TYR A 310 6.42 -26.39 -5.86
C TYR A 310 4.99 -26.35 -5.32
N GLU A 311 4.36 -27.52 -5.12
CA GLU A 311 3.14 -27.61 -4.33
C GLU A 311 3.44 -27.16 -2.89
N GLY A 312 2.60 -26.30 -2.34
CA GLY A 312 2.83 -25.72 -1.02
C GLY A 312 3.86 -24.58 -0.96
N SER A 313 4.39 -24.08 -2.09
CA SER A 313 5.34 -22.95 -2.11
C SER A 313 4.78 -21.68 -1.45
N TRP A 314 3.48 -21.42 -1.60
CA TRP A 314 2.84 -20.28 -0.95
C TRP A 314 2.80 -20.42 0.58
N GLU A 315 2.38 -21.58 1.08
CA GLU A 315 2.36 -21.92 2.51
C GLU A 315 3.76 -21.88 3.11
N TYR A 316 4.77 -22.35 2.36
CA TYR A 316 6.17 -22.25 2.73
C TYR A 316 6.61 -20.79 2.90
N CYS A 317 6.35 -19.92 1.92
CA CYS A 317 6.70 -18.50 1.98
C CYS A 317 5.96 -17.76 3.10
N ARG A 318 4.68 -18.07 3.33
CA ARG A 318 3.93 -17.56 4.49
C ARG A 318 4.57 -17.99 5.81
N GLY A 319 4.97 -19.25 5.92
CA GLY A 319 5.68 -19.79 7.07
C GLY A 319 7.01 -19.10 7.32
N LEU A 320 7.79 -18.87 6.26
CA LEU A 320 9.05 -18.12 6.30
C LEU A 320 8.85 -16.69 6.82
N PHE A 321 7.87 -15.98 6.26
CA PHE A 321 7.50 -14.63 6.70
C PHE A 321 7.12 -14.60 8.19
N GLU A 322 6.28 -15.54 8.64
CA GLU A 322 5.91 -15.65 10.05
C GLU A 322 7.10 -15.94 10.95
N HIS A 323 8.00 -16.82 10.51
CA HIS A 323 9.19 -17.19 11.28
C HIS A 323 10.10 -15.98 11.49
N ILE A 324 10.43 -15.26 10.41
CA ILE A 324 11.29 -14.07 10.48
C ILE A 324 10.62 -12.98 11.33
N CYS A 325 9.33 -12.69 11.10
CA CYS A 325 8.64 -11.62 11.81
C CYS A 325 8.41 -11.93 13.30
N LYS A 326 8.12 -13.19 13.67
CA LYS A 326 8.04 -13.60 15.09
C LYS A 326 9.39 -13.40 15.78
N LYS A 327 10.48 -13.87 15.17
CA LYS A 327 11.83 -13.71 15.72
C LYS A 327 12.18 -12.21 15.87
N LEU A 328 11.88 -11.41 14.84
CA LEU A 328 12.18 -9.98 14.82
C LEU A 328 11.36 -9.17 15.85
N PHE A 329 10.04 -9.31 15.83
CA PHE A 329 9.15 -8.41 16.56
C PHE A 329 8.61 -8.95 17.88
N LYS A 330 8.49 -10.28 18.05
CA LYS A 330 8.02 -10.89 19.30
C LYS A 330 9.18 -11.30 20.19
N ASP A 331 10.15 -12.02 19.62
CA ASP A 331 11.33 -12.46 20.38
C ASP A 331 12.37 -11.33 20.54
N LYS A 332 12.14 -10.18 19.89
CA LYS A 332 13.00 -8.97 19.88
C LYS A 332 14.45 -9.29 19.46
N LYS A 333 14.62 -10.23 18.54
CA LYS A 333 15.92 -10.72 18.07
C LYS A 333 16.29 -10.04 16.75
N SER A 334 17.19 -9.05 16.81
CA SER A 334 17.62 -8.27 15.64
C SER A 334 18.41 -9.10 14.61
N ASP A 335 19.01 -10.22 15.02
CA ASP A 335 19.67 -11.19 14.15
C ASP A 335 18.68 -11.96 13.25
N ALA A 336 17.37 -11.75 13.39
CA ALA A 336 16.36 -12.27 12.46
C ALA A 336 16.53 -11.74 11.04
N LEU A 337 17.17 -10.58 10.88
CA LEU A 337 17.47 -9.97 9.57
C LEU A 337 18.88 -10.31 9.07
N ILE A 338 19.61 -11.20 9.75
CA ILE A 338 20.93 -11.66 9.34
C ILE A 338 20.80 -13.12 8.90
N TYR A 339 21.38 -13.46 7.75
CA TYR A 339 21.36 -14.82 7.23
C TYR A 339 22.68 -15.20 6.55
N LYS A 340 22.96 -16.50 6.56
CA LYS A 340 24.18 -17.06 6.00
C LYS A 340 23.99 -17.38 4.52
N LYS A 341 24.87 -16.85 3.67
CA LYS A 341 24.88 -17.11 2.24
C LYS A 341 26.28 -17.51 1.78
N LYS A 342 26.36 -18.46 0.86
CA LYS A 342 27.64 -18.77 0.21
C LYS A 342 28.00 -17.67 -0.79
N ASN A 343 29.19 -17.12 -0.69
CA ASN A 343 29.73 -16.21 -1.68
C ASN A 343 30.16 -16.98 -2.96
N PRO A 344 30.52 -16.29 -4.07
CA PRO A 344 30.98 -16.95 -5.29
C PRO A 344 32.22 -17.84 -5.09
N GLU A 345 33.03 -17.58 -4.06
CA GLU A 345 34.24 -18.32 -3.69
C GLU A 345 33.93 -19.57 -2.84
N GLY A 346 32.65 -19.78 -2.47
CA GLY A 346 32.16 -20.94 -1.73
C GLY A 346 32.19 -20.78 -0.20
N GLU A 347 32.70 -19.65 0.30
CA GLU A 347 32.75 -19.33 1.73
C GLU A 347 31.37 -18.90 2.24
N ILE A 348 31.07 -19.23 3.50
CA ILE A 348 29.81 -18.84 4.13
C ILE A 348 30.00 -17.47 4.77
N GLU A 349 29.27 -16.49 4.25
CA GLU A 349 29.25 -15.11 4.72
C GLU A 349 27.91 -14.82 5.42
N GLU A 350 27.95 -14.07 6.52
CA GLU A 350 26.74 -13.51 7.13
C GLU A 350 26.36 -12.22 6.40
N ARG A 351 25.11 -12.14 5.93
CA ARG A 351 24.60 -11.00 5.19
C ARG A 351 23.36 -10.44 5.85
N TRP A 352 23.23 -9.12 5.77
CA TRP A 352 22.04 -8.41 6.21
C TRP A 352 20.95 -8.44 5.14
N THR A 353 19.69 -8.44 5.60
CA THR A 353 18.49 -8.44 4.75
C THR A 353 18.41 -7.15 3.94
N SER A 354 18.54 -7.19 2.62
CA SER A 354 18.54 -5.97 1.81
C SER A 354 17.18 -5.24 1.84
N PRO A 355 17.11 -3.95 1.44
CA PRO A 355 15.84 -3.25 1.29
C PRO A 355 14.83 -3.96 0.37
N ASN A 356 15.32 -4.71 -0.62
CA ASN A 356 14.47 -5.51 -1.52
C ASN A 356 13.92 -6.76 -0.85
N ASP A 357 14.69 -7.37 0.05
CA ASP A 357 14.26 -8.50 0.86
C ASP A 357 13.17 -8.09 1.85
N LEU A 358 13.28 -6.90 2.47
CA LEU A 358 12.21 -6.33 3.30
C LEU A 358 10.94 -6.11 2.48
N ARG A 359 11.04 -5.56 1.26
CA ARG A 359 9.88 -5.41 0.35
C ARG A 359 9.25 -6.75 0.01
N PHE A 360 10.06 -7.78 -0.20
CA PHE A 360 9.56 -9.13 -0.44
C PHE A 360 8.77 -9.67 0.77
N LEU A 361 9.29 -9.50 2.00
CA LEU A 361 8.57 -9.88 3.23
C LEU A 361 7.26 -9.10 3.41
N ILE A 362 7.26 -7.79 3.16
CA ILE A 362 6.04 -6.95 3.18
C ILE A 362 5.04 -7.47 2.14
N SER A 363 5.50 -7.81 0.93
CA SER A 363 4.67 -8.36 -0.13
C SER A 363 4.03 -9.70 0.20
N ILE A 364 4.76 -10.60 0.89
CA ILE A 364 4.20 -11.85 1.43
C ILE A 364 3.13 -11.52 2.47
N GLY A 365 3.46 -10.68 3.45
CA GLY A 365 2.57 -10.33 4.55
C GLY A 365 1.26 -9.70 4.08
N LEU A 366 1.32 -8.78 3.12
CA LEU A 366 0.13 -8.13 2.57
C LEU A 366 -0.77 -9.13 1.83
N ARG A 367 -0.19 -10.02 1.03
CA ARG A 367 -0.95 -11.07 0.32
C ARG A 367 -1.60 -12.06 1.29
N ALA A 368 -0.86 -12.45 2.32
CA ALA A 368 -1.39 -13.31 3.38
C ALA A 368 -2.50 -12.63 4.17
N LEU A 369 -2.37 -11.33 4.48
CA LEU A 369 -3.42 -10.53 5.12
C LEU A 369 -4.69 -10.47 4.25
N ILE A 370 -4.56 -10.24 2.94
CA ILE A 370 -5.69 -10.20 2.01
C ILE A 370 -6.46 -11.54 2.04
N GLU A 371 -5.75 -12.66 1.91
CA GLU A 371 -6.39 -13.98 1.91
C GLU A 371 -7.04 -14.32 3.26
N GLU A 372 -6.42 -13.97 4.38
CA GLU A 372 -7.04 -14.16 5.70
C GLU A 372 -8.27 -13.26 5.90
N CYS A 373 -8.26 -12.03 5.36
CA CYS A 373 -9.44 -11.16 5.37
C CYS A 373 -10.59 -11.75 4.56
N TRP A 374 -10.32 -12.29 3.36
CA TRP A 374 -11.33 -12.98 2.55
C TRP A 374 -11.88 -14.23 3.24
N LYS A 375 -11.01 -15.03 3.86
CA LYS A 375 -11.40 -16.24 4.58
C LYS A 375 -12.35 -15.97 5.74
N HIS A 376 -12.26 -14.79 6.36
CA HIS A 376 -12.98 -14.48 7.59
C HIS A 376 -14.01 -13.34 7.46
N ASP A 377 -14.26 -12.87 6.23
CA ASP A 377 -15.11 -11.72 5.91
C ASP A 377 -14.74 -10.47 6.74
N VAL A 378 -13.44 -10.17 6.84
CA VAL A 378 -12.96 -8.96 7.51
C VAL A 378 -12.97 -7.78 6.56
N LEU A 379 -13.65 -6.70 6.95
CA LEU A 379 -13.65 -5.44 6.22
C LEU A 379 -12.34 -4.69 6.48
N LEU A 380 -11.38 -4.86 5.56
CA LEU A 380 -10.10 -4.17 5.58
C LEU A 380 -10.19 -2.82 4.85
N ILE A 381 -9.88 -1.75 5.57
CA ILE A 381 -9.98 -0.35 5.13
C ILE A 381 -8.63 0.34 5.35
N GLY A 382 -8.01 0.77 4.26
CA GLY A 382 -6.82 1.64 4.26
C GLY A 382 -7.24 3.10 4.17
N ILE A 383 -6.60 3.98 4.94
CA ILE A 383 -6.90 5.41 4.96
C ILE A 383 -5.62 6.21 4.73
N VAL A 384 -5.69 7.25 3.89
CA VAL A 384 -4.58 8.18 3.64
C VAL A 384 -5.03 9.63 3.72
N LYS A 385 -4.32 10.43 4.52
CA LYS A 385 -4.58 11.88 4.74
C LYS A 385 -4.02 12.76 3.63
N ASP A 386 -2.78 12.49 3.22
CA ASP A 386 -2.00 13.38 2.37
C ASP A 386 -1.74 12.74 1.01
N SER A 387 -2.47 13.21 -0.01
CA SER A 387 -2.20 12.81 -1.38
C SER A 387 -2.35 14.00 -2.33
N ALA A 388 -1.32 14.19 -3.15
CA ALA A 388 -1.31 15.11 -4.28
C ALA A 388 -1.76 14.42 -5.59
N SER A 389 -2.43 13.27 -5.49
CA SER A 389 -2.81 12.46 -6.66
C SER A 389 -3.95 13.06 -7.48
N ARG A 390 -4.04 12.61 -8.74
CA ARG A 390 -5.16 12.86 -9.66
C ARG A 390 -5.76 11.55 -10.20
N TYR A 391 -5.92 10.56 -9.31
CA TYR A 391 -6.43 9.25 -9.71
C TYR A 391 -7.91 9.30 -10.08
N LEU A 392 -8.70 10.13 -9.41
CA LEU A 392 -10.12 10.30 -9.73
C LEU A 392 -10.31 11.19 -10.95
N THR A 393 -9.85 12.44 -10.88
CA THR A 393 -10.18 13.47 -11.89
C THR A 393 -9.45 13.29 -13.21
N ARG A 394 -8.17 12.91 -13.19
CA ARG A 394 -7.37 12.72 -14.42
C ARG A 394 -7.46 11.30 -14.95
N ASN A 395 -7.24 10.31 -14.09
CA ASN A 395 -7.11 8.92 -14.53
C ASN A 395 -8.48 8.26 -14.72
N TYR A 396 -9.26 8.07 -13.66
CA TYR A 396 -10.56 7.37 -13.72
C TYR A 396 -11.56 8.06 -14.63
N ILE A 397 -11.87 9.35 -14.39
CA ILE A 397 -12.83 10.08 -15.22
C ILE A 397 -12.34 10.18 -16.67
N GLY A 398 -11.04 10.48 -16.86
CA GLY A 398 -10.46 10.57 -18.20
C GLY A 398 -10.62 9.26 -18.98
N VAL A 399 -10.23 8.13 -18.38
CA VAL A 399 -10.38 6.81 -19.02
C VAL A 399 -11.85 6.51 -19.31
N MET A 400 -12.75 6.71 -18.34
CA MET A 400 -14.19 6.46 -18.49
C MET A 400 -14.85 7.32 -19.58
N GLU A 401 -14.41 8.57 -19.73
CA GLU A 401 -14.83 9.44 -20.83
C GLU A 401 -14.36 8.90 -22.18
N HIS A 402 -13.09 8.54 -22.29
CA HIS A 402 -12.51 8.09 -23.56
C HIS A 402 -13.12 6.79 -24.08
N ILE A 403 -13.54 5.89 -23.19
CA ILE A 403 -14.24 4.65 -23.55
C ILE A 403 -15.77 4.84 -23.71
N GLY A 404 -16.27 6.08 -23.61
CA GLY A 404 -17.69 6.42 -23.81
C GLY A 404 -18.63 6.04 -22.67
N LYS A 405 -18.12 5.78 -21.46
CA LYS A 405 -18.95 5.56 -20.25
C LYS A 405 -19.41 6.87 -19.63
N TYR A 406 -18.62 7.93 -19.79
CA TYR A 406 -19.03 9.30 -19.50
C TYR A 406 -19.06 10.12 -20.77
N ASN A 407 -20.11 10.92 -20.93
CA ASN A 407 -20.28 11.84 -22.05
C ASN A 407 -20.26 13.28 -21.52
N ASP A 408 -19.91 14.22 -22.39
CA ASP A 408 -19.96 15.67 -22.13
C ASP A 408 -19.17 16.12 -20.89
N VAL A 409 -18.03 15.47 -20.60
CA VAL A 409 -17.17 15.85 -19.47
C VAL A 409 -16.44 17.16 -19.81
N PRO A 410 -16.58 18.23 -18.99
CA PRO A 410 -15.92 19.50 -19.31
C PRO A 410 -14.40 19.42 -19.18
N HIS A 411 -13.69 19.77 -20.26
CA HIS A 411 -12.24 19.85 -20.28
C HIS A 411 -11.74 21.18 -19.69
N LEU A 412 -11.68 21.26 -18.36
CA LEU A 412 -11.27 22.46 -17.62
C LEU A 412 -9.99 22.23 -16.81
N LEU A 413 -9.26 23.31 -16.53
CA LEU A 413 -8.13 23.26 -15.62
C LEU A 413 -8.63 23.17 -14.16
N LEU A 414 -8.64 21.96 -13.62
CA LEU A 414 -9.02 21.67 -12.24
C LEU A 414 -7.87 21.93 -11.24
N PRO A 415 -8.14 21.98 -9.92
CA PRO A 415 -7.14 22.04 -8.85
C PRO A 415 -6.02 20.99 -8.96
N TRP A 416 -4.91 21.21 -8.24
CA TRP A 416 -3.67 20.43 -8.41
C TRP A 416 -3.81 18.97 -8.02
N SER A 417 -4.69 18.64 -7.08
CA SER A 417 -4.98 17.28 -6.65
C SER A 417 -6.48 17.03 -6.56
N ASP A 418 -6.87 15.75 -6.50
CA ASP A 418 -8.24 15.34 -6.22
C ASP A 418 -8.71 15.88 -4.86
N ARG A 419 -7.81 15.95 -3.86
CA ARG A 419 -8.09 16.53 -2.54
C ARG A 419 -8.45 18.01 -2.65
N ASP A 420 -7.61 18.82 -3.32
CA ASP A 420 -7.87 20.26 -3.48
C ASP A 420 -9.20 20.52 -4.21
N PHE A 421 -9.51 19.68 -5.19
CA PHE A 421 -10.76 19.74 -5.94
C PHE A 421 -11.96 19.43 -5.04
N LEU A 422 -11.88 18.38 -4.25
CA LEU A 422 -12.96 17.92 -3.38
C LEU A 422 -13.17 18.82 -2.15
N GLU A 423 -12.10 19.37 -1.57
CA GLU A 423 -12.17 20.34 -0.46
C GLU A 423 -12.80 21.67 -0.89
N ALA A 424 -12.83 21.98 -2.20
CA ALA A 424 -13.52 23.15 -2.72
C ALA A 424 -15.05 22.96 -2.84
N LEU A 425 -15.56 21.71 -2.90
CA LEU A 425 -16.98 21.45 -3.16
C LEU A 425 -17.91 21.99 -2.07
N PRO A 426 -17.61 21.91 -0.76
CA PRO A 426 -18.44 22.52 0.27
C PRO A 426 -18.62 24.04 0.11
N TRP A 427 -17.70 24.74 -0.56
CA TRP A 427 -17.85 26.17 -0.87
C TRP A 427 -18.73 26.44 -2.10
N ILE A 428 -19.01 25.41 -2.90
CA ILE A 428 -19.77 25.51 -4.15
C ILE A 428 -21.22 25.07 -3.96
N ASP A 429 -21.44 23.99 -3.21
CA ASP A 429 -22.76 23.40 -2.96
C ASP A 429 -23.06 23.34 -1.46
N ASP A 430 -23.99 24.18 -1.01
CA ASP A 430 -24.45 24.24 0.38
C ASP A 430 -25.20 22.99 0.83
N SER A 431 -25.73 22.20 -0.11
CA SER A 431 -26.41 20.94 0.20
C SER A 431 -25.46 19.78 0.47
N ILE A 432 -24.14 19.98 0.33
CA ILE A 432 -23.15 19.01 0.82
C ILE A 432 -23.06 19.13 2.34
N THR A 433 -23.32 18.01 3.02
CA THR A 433 -23.19 17.83 4.47
C THR A 433 -22.29 16.63 4.73
N ALA A 434 -21.51 16.68 5.81
CA ALA A 434 -20.67 15.55 6.21
C ALA A 434 -21.50 14.52 7.01
N PRO A 435 -21.23 13.21 6.83
CA PRO A 435 -20.26 12.62 5.93
C PRO A 435 -20.77 12.56 4.49
N TRP A 436 -19.86 12.76 3.55
CA TRP A 436 -20.10 12.56 2.12
C TRP A 436 -18.87 11.90 1.50
N SER A 437 -19.07 11.24 0.36
CA SER A 437 -17.97 10.63 -0.39
C SER A 437 -18.19 10.75 -1.90
N THR A 438 -17.14 10.47 -2.66
CA THR A 438 -17.27 10.10 -4.07
C THR A 438 -17.83 8.68 -4.18
N ILE A 439 -18.28 8.29 -5.36
CA ILE A 439 -18.41 6.88 -5.74
C ILE A 439 -17.08 6.12 -5.54
N GLU A 440 -17.19 4.81 -5.35
CA GLU A 440 -16.03 3.91 -5.42
C GLU A 440 -15.60 3.68 -6.88
N PHE A 441 -14.30 3.49 -7.09
CA PHE A 441 -13.72 3.08 -8.37
C PHE A 441 -12.53 2.15 -8.11
N ASP A 442 -12.18 1.31 -9.08
CA ASP A 442 -11.08 0.35 -8.94
C ASP A 442 -9.71 1.04 -8.72
N SER A 443 -8.87 0.52 -7.83
CA SER A 443 -7.54 1.09 -7.59
C SER A 443 -6.57 0.92 -8.77
N VAL A 444 -6.90 0.11 -9.78
CA VAL A 444 -6.08 0.01 -11.02
C VAL A 444 -5.92 1.35 -11.74
N PHE A 445 -6.86 2.29 -11.57
CA PHE A 445 -6.77 3.66 -12.12
C PHE A 445 -5.64 4.50 -11.49
N MET A 446 -4.92 3.98 -10.50
CA MET A 446 -3.67 4.59 -10.05
C MET A 446 -2.57 4.53 -11.12
N THR A 447 -2.59 3.49 -11.95
CA THR A 447 -1.63 3.32 -13.05
C THR A 447 -2.26 3.42 -14.43
N LEU A 448 -3.53 3.05 -14.57
CA LEU A 448 -4.25 3.18 -15.84
C LEU A 448 -4.62 4.63 -16.12
N HIS A 449 -4.18 5.17 -17.24
CA HIS A 449 -4.45 6.56 -17.63
C HIS A 449 -4.38 6.76 -19.15
N ILE A 450 -4.74 7.96 -19.60
CA ILE A 450 -4.66 8.34 -21.01
C ILE A 450 -3.35 9.07 -21.27
N GLU A 451 -2.65 8.65 -22.31
CA GLU A 451 -1.53 9.36 -22.92
C GLU A 451 -1.82 9.62 -24.40
N LYS A 452 -0.98 10.44 -25.03
CA LYS A 452 -0.97 10.61 -26.48
C LYS A 452 0.14 9.76 -27.07
N ASP A 453 -0.16 9.00 -28.11
CA ASP A 453 0.85 8.28 -28.89
C ASP A 453 1.70 9.25 -29.74
N GLU A 454 2.66 8.70 -30.49
CA GLU A 454 3.55 9.46 -31.38
C GLU A 454 2.78 10.23 -32.46
N ASP A 455 1.62 9.71 -32.87
CA ASP A 455 0.71 10.30 -33.86
C ASP A 455 -0.28 11.32 -33.25
N GLY A 456 -0.25 11.50 -31.92
CA GLY A 456 -1.10 12.41 -31.17
C GLY A 456 -2.49 11.86 -30.82
N ASN A 457 -2.79 10.61 -31.14
CA ASN A 457 -4.04 9.94 -30.75
C ASN A 457 -4.02 9.61 -29.26
N LYS A 458 -5.19 9.72 -28.63
CA LYS A 458 -5.36 9.34 -27.22
C LYS A 458 -5.41 7.82 -27.13
N ILE A 459 -4.54 7.25 -26.31
CA ILE A 459 -4.51 5.82 -26.01
C ILE A 459 -4.50 5.59 -24.50
N ILE A 460 -5.07 4.47 -24.07
CA ILE A 460 -5.02 4.04 -22.67
C ILE A 460 -3.75 3.22 -22.44
N VAL A 461 -2.98 3.60 -21.42
CA VAL A 461 -1.68 3.01 -21.09
C VAL A 461 -1.53 2.79 -19.59
N GLY A 462 -0.57 1.94 -19.22
CA GLY A 462 -0.11 1.79 -17.84
C GLY A 462 0.96 2.83 -17.49
N VAL A 463 1.55 2.72 -16.30
CA VAL A 463 2.69 3.57 -15.91
C VAL A 463 3.99 2.96 -16.44
N ARG A 464 4.95 3.81 -16.83
CA ARG A 464 6.25 3.37 -17.38
C ARG A 464 6.06 2.36 -18.53
N GLY A 465 5.15 2.69 -19.45
CA GLY A 465 4.70 1.82 -20.53
C GLY A 465 3.49 0.97 -20.12
N ASN A 466 3.72 -0.29 -19.73
CA ASN A 466 2.65 -1.30 -19.69
C ASN A 466 2.33 -1.80 -18.27
N ILE A 467 2.81 -1.11 -17.22
CA ILE A 467 2.57 -1.55 -15.84
C ILE A 467 1.15 -1.16 -15.44
N VAL A 468 0.32 -2.18 -15.23
CA VAL A 468 -1.05 -2.06 -14.74
C VAL A 468 -1.11 -2.70 -13.36
N ALA A 469 -0.91 -1.89 -12.32
CA ALA A 469 -0.85 -2.31 -10.91
C ALA A 469 -1.54 -1.27 -10.00
N PRO A 470 -2.24 -1.64 -8.91
CA PRO A 470 -2.44 -2.99 -8.39
C PRO A 470 -3.31 -3.84 -9.35
N PRO A 471 -3.47 -5.15 -9.10
CA PRO A 471 -4.47 -5.94 -9.80
C PRO A 471 -5.85 -5.27 -9.74
N GLU A 472 -6.55 -5.25 -10.89
CA GLU A 472 -7.96 -4.87 -10.93
C GLU A 472 -8.78 -5.83 -10.05
N ARG A 473 -9.93 -5.36 -9.58
CA ARG A 473 -10.88 -6.14 -8.78
C ARG A 473 -10.34 -6.58 -7.41
N LEU A 474 -9.20 -6.03 -6.99
CA LEU A 474 -8.64 -6.28 -5.66
C LEU A 474 -9.06 -5.20 -4.66
N PHE A 475 -8.83 -3.94 -4.99
CA PHE A 475 -9.16 -2.80 -4.13
C PHE A 475 -10.07 -1.82 -4.85
N THR A 476 -10.99 -1.22 -4.10
CA THR A 476 -11.72 -0.03 -4.52
C THR A 476 -11.23 1.17 -3.75
N ARG A 477 -11.33 2.34 -4.37
CA ARG A 477 -10.94 3.62 -3.82
C ARG A 477 -12.13 4.57 -3.82
N SER A 478 -12.26 5.35 -2.76
CA SER A 478 -13.15 6.51 -2.71
C SER A 478 -12.48 7.64 -1.94
N LEU A 479 -13.03 8.85 -2.08
CA LEU A 479 -12.60 10.00 -1.29
C LEU A 479 -13.77 10.51 -0.47
N ALA A 480 -13.53 10.87 0.78
CA ALA A 480 -14.59 11.22 1.72
C ALA A 480 -14.18 12.34 2.67
N GLN A 481 -15.18 13.02 3.24
CA GLN A 481 -15.00 14.02 4.28
C GLN A 481 -16.02 13.79 5.40
N PHE A 482 -15.53 13.77 6.64
CA PHE A 482 -16.32 13.41 7.83
C PHE A 482 -16.57 14.59 8.78
N TYR A 483 -16.05 15.78 8.48
CA TYR A 483 -16.32 16.98 9.28
C TYR A 483 -16.61 18.18 8.40
N LEU A 484 -17.76 18.81 8.64
CA LEU A 484 -18.19 20.04 8.00
C LEU A 484 -19.11 20.81 8.95
N ASN A 485 -18.79 22.09 9.19
CA ASN A 485 -19.57 22.97 10.06
C ASN A 485 -19.70 24.37 9.43
N ARG A 486 -20.95 24.74 9.13
CA ARG A 486 -21.36 26.01 8.52
C ARG A 486 -21.89 27.05 9.52
N SER A 487 -21.85 26.77 10.83
CA SER A 487 -22.41 27.67 11.86
C SER A 487 -21.65 29.00 12.02
N LYS A 488 -20.39 29.07 11.55
CA LYS A 488 -19.55 30.28 11.60
C LYS A 488 -19.44 30.93 10.22
N LYS A 489 -19.08 32.23 10.20
CA LYS A 489 -18.86 33.00 8.97
C LYS A 489 -17.78 32.37 8.06
N SER A 490 -16.78 31.73 8.65
CA SER A 490 -15.80 30.89 7.94
C SER A 490 -16.21 29.43 8.02
N LEU A 491 -16.29 28.76 6.89
CA LEU A 491 -16.53 27.33 6.83
C LEU A 491 -15.42 26.57 7.58
N LEU A 492 -15.81 25.73 8.54
CA LEU A 492 -14.90 24.80 9.18
C LEU A 492 -15.11 23.42 8.57
N TYR A 493 -14.04 22.80 8.07
CA TYR A 493 -14.11 21.50 7.42
C TYR A 493 -12.85 20.68 7.71
N GLY A 494 -13.01 19.36 7.80
CA GLY A 494 -11.90 18.43 7.90
C GLY A 494 -11.33 18.11 6.52
N HIS A 495 -10.14 17.53 6.46
CA HIS A 495 -9.54 17.16 5.19
C HIS A 495 -10.33 16.06 4.47
N VAL A 496 -10.26 16.08 3.14
CA VAL A 496 -10.74 14.95 2.34
C VAL A 496 -9.71 13.82 2.43
N ILE A 497 -10.14 12.65 2.89
CA ILE A 497 -9.28 11.47 3.04
C ILE A 497 -9.52 10.48 1.90
N PHE A 498 -8.46 9.78 1.51
CA PHE A 498 -8.54 8.67 0.56
C PHE A 498 -8.82 7.39 1.34
N ILE A 499 -9.76 6.59 0.84
CA ILE A 499 -10.15 5.33 1.45
C ILE A 499 -9.94 4.24 0.41
N ASP A 500 -9.07 3.28 0.73
CA ASP A 500 -8.97 2.01 0.01
C ASP A 500 -9.78 0.95 0.77
N ARG A 501 -10.59 0.18 0.06
CA ARG A 501 -11.33 -0.95 0.60
C ARG A 501 -10.96 -2.22 -0.14
N LEU A 502 -10.60 -3.27 0.60
CA LEU A 502 -10.45 -4.60 0.03
C LEU A 502 -11.82 -5.11 -0.41
N LEU A 503 -11.92 -5.58 -1.66
CA LEU A 503 -13.15 -6.19 -2.16
C LEU A 503 -13.42 -7.52 -1.45
N ILE A 504 -14.68 -7.77 -1.12
CA ILE A 504 -15.13 -8.95 -0.37
C ILE A 504 -15.83 -9.90 -1.35
N PRO A 505 -15.24 -11.07 -1.66
CA PRO A 505 -15.73 -12.00 -2.69
C PRO A 505 -17.24 -12.31 -2.60
N ARG A 506 -17.72 -12.64 -1.40
CA ARG A 506 -19.11 -13.02 -1.13
C ARG A 506 -20.13 -11.95 -1.56
N ILE A 507 -19.76 -10.67 -1.48
CA ILE A 507 -20.64 -9.53 -1.73
C ILE A 507 -20.35 -8.87 -3.08
N ASP A 508 -19.08 -8.66 -3.38
CA ASP A 508 -18.62 -7.81 -4.47
C ASP A 508 -18.51 -8.56 -5.82
N LYS A 509 -18.73 -9.88 -5.85
CA LYS A 509 -18.63 -10.70 -7.08
C LYS A 509 -19.53 -10.27 -8.23
N ASN A 510 -20.67 -9.65 -7.94
CA ASN A 510 -21.67 -9.27 -8.93
C ASN A 510 -21.61 -7.77 -9.29
N ILE A 511 -20.54 -7.06 -8.91
CA ILE A 511 -20.40 -5.65 -9.30
C ILE A 511 -20.14 -5.55 -10.81
N GLU A 512 -20.75 -4.53 -11.42
CA GLU A 512 -20.54 -4.16 -12.81
C GLU A 512 -19.05 -3.91 -13.11
N LYS A 513 -18.54 -4.61 -14.12
CA LYS A 513 -17.19 -4.46 -14.64
C LYS A 513 -17.23 -3.66 -15.94
N VAL A 514 -16.28 -2.75 -16.10
CA VAL A 514 -16.11 -1.98 -17.33
C VAL A 514 -15.02 -2.64 -18.15
N VAL A 515 -15.31 -2.97 -19.41
CA VAL A 515 -14.33 -3.57 -20.32
C VAL A 515 -13.51 -2.46 -20.99
N ILE A 516 -12.19 -2.57 -20.89
CA ILE A 516 -11.21 -1.68 -21.52
C ILE A 516 -10.35 -2.51 -22.46
N ASP A 517 -10.52 -2.29 -23.77
CA ASP A 517 -9.91 -3.07 -24.85
C ASP A 517 -9.23 -2.22 -25.94
N GLN A 518 -9.24 -0.89 -25.81
CA GLN A 518 -8.71 0.05 -26.80
C GLN A 518 -7.20 -0.15 -27.07
N ASN A 519 -6.47 -0.71 -26.11
CA ASN A 519 -5.06 -1.07 -26.23
C ASN A 519 -4.83 -2.56 -25.89
N LYS A 520 -5.74 -3.43 -26.34
CA LYS A 520 -5.73 -4.87 -26.03
C LYS A 520 -4.45 -5.58 -26.45
N ASP A 521 -3.79 -5.12 -27.51
CA ASP A 521 -2.58 -5.77 -28.02
C ASP A 521 -1.42 -5.63 -27.03
N VAL A 522 -1.38 -4.51 -26.31
CA VAL A 522 -0.33 -4.19 -25.33
C VAL A 522 -0.74 -4.58 -23.91
N LEU A 523 -1.90 -4.12 -23.45
CA LEU A 523 -2.36 -4.30 -22.06
C LEU A 523 -3.19 -5.56 -21.84
N GLY A 524 -3.74 -6.14 -22.89
CA GLY A 524 -4.82 -7.11 -22.81
C GLY A 524 -6.17 -6.45 -22.49
N ILE A 525 -7.16 -7.27 -22.20
CA ILE A 525 -8.46 -6.80 -21.73
C ILE A 525 -8.34 -6.54 -20.22
N VAL A 526 -8.67 -5.31 -19.82
CA VAL A 526 -8.68 -4.85 -18.43
C VAL A 526 -10.14 -4.65 -18.03
N GLU A 527 -10.58 -5.26 -16.94
CA GLU A 527 -11.98 -5.30 -16.47
C GLU A 527 -12.14 -4.73 -15.04
N PRO A 528 -11.86 -3.43 -14.82
CA PRO A 528 -12.04 -2.80 -13.52
C PRO A 528 -13.51 -2.76 -13.09
N ILE A 529 -13.70 -2.77 -11.77
CA ILE A 529 -14.99 -2.45 -11.17
C ILE A 529 -15.25 -0.93 -11.23
N ALA A 530 -16.48 -0.55 -11.59
CA ALA A 530 -16.86 0.87 -11.61
C ALA A 530 -18.30 1.10 -11.13
N PHE A 531 -18.48 2.14 -10.32
CA PHE A 531 -19.80 2.64 -9.94
C PHE A 531 -20.10 3.94 -10.69
N LEU A 532 -20.71 3.87 -11.87
CA LEU A 532 -20.81 5.01 -12.80
C LEU A 532 -21.57 6.24 -12.28
N ASN A 533 -22.37 6.11 -11.22
CA ASN A 533 -23.04 7.24 -10.58
C ASN A 533 -23.42 6.91 -9.14
N LYS A 534 -23.82 7.94 -8.39
CA LYS A 534 -24.25 7.86 -7.00
C LYS A 534 -25.48 6.99 -6.75
N ASP A 535 -26.31 6.76 -7.78
CA ASP A 535 -27.56 6.01 -7.67
C ASP A 535 -27.34 4.49 -7.80
N LYS A 536 -26.15 4.07 -8.25
CA LYS A 536 -25.74 2.66 -8.23
C LYS A 536 -25.63 2.18 -6.77
N ARG A 537 -26.33 1.09 -6.46
CA ARG A 537 -26.33 0.50 -5.11
C ARG A 537 -24.93 0.00 -4.77
N ASN A 538 -24.40 0.46 -3.65
CA ASN A 538 -23.16 -0.02 -3.06
C ASN A 538 -23.33 -0.06 -1.53
N GLY A 539 -23.90 -1.15 -1.03
CA GLY A 539 -24.23 -1.30 0.39
C GLY A 539 -23.00 -1.36 1.28
N LEU A 540 -21.88 -1.92 0.79
CA LEU A 540 -20.63 -1.96 1.56
C LEU A 540 -20.00 -0.58 1.70
N GLN A 541 -20.02 0.25 0.65
CA GLN A 541 -19.60 1.64 0.79
C GLN A 541 -20.50 2.40 1.77
N ASP A 542 -21.82 2.18 1.72
CA ASP A 542 -22.75 2.81 2.67
C ASP A 542 -22.45 2.40 4.13
N LEU A 543 -22.21 1.11 4.37
CA LEU A 543 -21.84 0.57 5.69
C LEU A 543 -20.47 1.10 6.15
N MET A 544 -19.47 1.10 5.27
CA MET A 544 -18.13 1.64 5.54
C MET A 544 -18.19 3.11 5.93
N MET A 545 -18.94 3.93 5.18
CA MET A 545 -19.10 5.35 5.46
C MET A 545 -19.78 5.60 6.80
N TYR A 546 -20.76 4.77 7.18
CA TYR A 546 -21.34 4.82 8.53
C TYR A 546 -20.32 4.45 9.62
N ILE A 547 -19.57 3.36 9.44
CA ILE A 547 -18.55 2.92 10.40
C ILE A 547 -17.52 4.02 10.62
N LEU A 548 -16.98 4.61 9.55
CA LEU A 548 -15.97 5.65 9.65
C LEU A 548 -16.52 6.93 10.31
N ASP A 549 -17.80 7.27 10.10
CA ASP A 549 -18.46 8.36 10.80
C ASP A 549 -18.60 8.08 12.31
N VAL A 550 -19.01 6.87 12.69
CA VAL A 550 -19.06 6.44 14.11
C VAL A 550 -17.69 6.53 14.77
N LEU A 551 -16.64 6.14 14.05
CA LEU A 551 -15.25 6.17 14.53
C LEU A 551 -14.62 7.57 14.49
N THR A 552 -15.29 8.58 13.90
CA THR A 552 -14.80 9.96 13.79
C THR A 552 -15.60 10.88 14.72
N ARG A 553 -15.30 10.85 16.02
CA ARG A 553 -15.99 11.73 17.00
C ARG A 553 -15.36 13.12 17.09
N ASN A 554 -14.27 13.36 16.36
CA ASN A 554 -13.53 14.63 16.34
C ASN A 554 -13.05 15.03 17.75
N LEU A 555 -12.57 14.05 18.52
CA LEU A 555 -12.07 14.29 19.90
C LEU A 555 -10.77 15.08 19.91
N TYR A 556 -10.03 15.02 18.80
CA TYR A 556 -8.67 15.54 18.66
C TYR A 556 -8.65 16.72 17.67
N PRO A 557 -8.43 17.96 18.14
CA PRO A 557 -8.39 19.15 17.28
C PRO A 557 -7.31 19.09 16.18
N GLU A 558 -6.25 18.32 16.40
CA GLU A 558 -5.13 18.17 15.47
C GLU A 558 -5.46 17.29 14.23
N VAL A 559 -6.51 16.46 14.30
CA VAL A 559 -6.89 15.53 13.22
C VAL A 559 -8.41 15.49 13.01
N ILE A 560 -9.03 16.67 12.87
CA ILE A 560 -10.47 16.79 12.62
C ILE A 560 -10.86 16.09 11.30
N GLY A 561 -11.91 15.28 11.35
CA GLY A 561 -12.44 14.53 10.21
C GLY A 561 -11.71 13.21 9.93
N TYR A 562 -10.85 12.76 10.84
CA TYR A 562 -10.09 11.51 10.74
C TYR A 562 -10.51 10.53 11.85
N PRO A 563 -10.56 9.20 11.59
CA PRO A 563 -10.99 8.23 12.59
C PRO A 563 -10.13 8.23 13.85
N ASP A 564 -10.77 8.44 15.00
CA ASP A 564 -10.10 8.54 16.30
C ASP A 564 -9.27 7.29 16.66
N PRO A 565 -9.68 6.04 16.34
CA PRO A 565 -8.86 4.86 16.60
C PRO A 565 -7.50 4.85 15.92
N LEU A 566 -7.40 5.35 14.68
CA LEU A 566 -6.12 5.41 13.97
C LEU A 566 -5.21 6.45 14.59
N HIS A 567 -5.75 7.60 14.99
CA HIS A 567 -4.98 8.62 15.72
C HIS A 567 -4.50 8.10 17.09
N LYS A 568 -5.31 7.31 17.79
CA LYS A 568 -4.86 6.63 19.01
C LYS A 568 -3.77 5.60 18.75
N ALA A 569 -3.83 4.88 17.63
CA ALA A 569 -2.78 3.96 17.22
C ALA A 569 -1.46 4.70 16.94
N ASP A 570 -1.50 5.81 16.19
CA ASP A 570 -0.37 6.74 15.97
C ASP A 570 0.25 7.19 17.30
N TRP A 571 -0.59 7.63 18.24
CA TRP A 571 -0.14 8.03 19.58
C TRP A 571 0.50 6.87 20.35
N GLY A 572 -0.07 5.67 20.28
CA GLY A 572 0.51 4.46 20.87
C GLY A 572 1.89 4.16 20.32
N ALA A 573 2.04 4.17 18.99
CA ALA A 573 3.31 3.96 18.31
C ALA A 573 4.33 5.06 18.65
N LYS A 574 3.92 6.34 18.65
CA LYS A 574 4.75 7.49 19.06
C LYS A 574 5.19 7.42 20.52
N ASN A 575 4.35 6.90 21.42
CA ASN A 575 4.71 6.72 22.82
C ASN A 575 5.79 5.63 22.99
N ILE A 576 5.70 4.53 22.25
CA ILE A 576 6.74 3.50 22.21
C ILE A 576 8.05 4.11 21.69
N TYR A 577 7.99 4.84 20.59
CA TYR A 577 9.13 5.58 20.04
C TYR A 577 9.76 6.53 21.09
N LYS A 578 8.96 7.33 21.80
CA LYS A 578 9.45 8.25 22.83
C LYS A 578 10.17 7.53 23.98
N ARG A 579 9.80 6.29 24.30
CA ARG A 579 10.48 5.47 25.32
C ARG A 579 11.80 4.90 24.82
N ILE A 580 11.86 4.50 23.55
CA ILE A 580 13.03 3.81 22.98
C ILE A 580 14.08 4.80 22.45
N LYS A 581 13.66 5.95 21.94
CA LYS A 581 14.57 6.97 21.40
C LYS A 581 15.69 7.35 22.37
N PRO A 582 15.45 7.64 23.67
CA PRO A 582 16.53 7.93 24.61
C PRO A 582 17.54 6.78 24.76
N ILE A 583 17.07 5.52 24.70
CA ILE A 583 17.94 4.33 24.77
C ILE A 583 18.86 4.30 23.54
N ILE A 584 18.29 4.47 22.34
CA ILE A 584 19.05 4.55 21.09
C ILE A 584 20.03 5.74 21.12
N ASP A 585 19.58 6.92 21.52
CA ASP A 585 20.43 8.11 21.61
C ASP A 585 21.57 7.94 22.63
N SER A 586 21.35 7.20 23.73
CA SER A 586 22.37 6.93 24.75
C SER A 586 23.38 5.86 24.34
N SER A 587 23.06 5.02 23.35
CA SER A 587 23.94 3.94 22.90
C SER A 587 25.28 4.43 22.34
N ASP A 588 25.33 5.67 21.83
CA ASP A 588 26.55 6.36 21.40
C ASP A 588 27.57 6.50 22.55
N ILE A 589 27.11 6.70 23.79
CA ILE A 589 27.98 6.81 24.96
C ILE A 589 28.66 5.47 25.23
N SER A 590 27.90 4.37 25.17
CA SER A 590 28.44 3.02 25.37
C SER A 590 29.45 2.65 24.28
N LEU A 591 29.16 2.96 23.02
CA LEU A 591 30.08 2.68 21.90
C LEU A 591 31.37 3.50 22.01
N ARG A 592 31.26 4.78 22.37
CA ARG A 592 32.42 5.66 22.58
C ARG A 592 33.26 5.26 23.79
N SER A 593 32.69 4.60 24.79
CA SER A 593 33.46 4.18 25.97
C SER A 593 34.47 3.07 25.65
N ASN A 594 34.30 2.35 24.54
CA ASN A 594 35.19 1.27 24.13
C ASN A 594 36.45 1.82 23.43
N PRO A 595 37.67 1.55 23.95
CA PRO A 595 38.92 2.09 23.39
C PRO A 595 39.17 1.75 21.91
N THR A 596 38.66 0.61 21.43
CA THR A 596 38.82 0.18 20.03
C THR A 596 38.10 1.07 19.02
N HIS A 597 37.10 1.83 19.47
CA HIS A 597 36.29 2.73 18.63
C HIS A 597 36.70 4.21 18.79
N LYS A 598 37.68 4.50 19.64
CA LYS A 598 38.18 5.86 19.82
C LYS A 598 39.31 6.13 18.85
N THR A 599 39.18 7.19 18.07
CA THR A 599 40.29 7.70 17.28
C THR A 599 41.36 8.29 18.20
N PHE A 600 42.63 8.28 17.76
CA PHE A 600 43.72 8.90 18.50
C PHE A 600 43.45 10.37 18.83
N ARG A 601 42.71 11.08 17.95
CA ARG A 601 42.26 12.45 18.16
C ARG A 601 41.30 12.58 19.34
N GLN A 602 40.31 11.69 19.45
CA GLN A 602 39.34 11.69 20.56
C GLN A 602 40.01 11.34 21.89
N LEU A 603 40.91 10.35 21.92
CA LEU A 603 41.70 10.02 23.12
C LEU A 603 42.55 11.20 23.59
N ARG A 604 43.19 11.91 22.66
CA ARG A 604 44.01 13.09 22.95
C ARG A 604 43.18 14.26 23.49
N ASP A 605 41.97 14.45 22.99
CA ASP A 605 41.11 15.56 23.40
C ASP A 605 40.46 15.30 24.77
N GLU A 606 40.25 14.03 25.16
CA GLU A 606 39.84 13.64 26.53
C GLU A 606 40.96 13.83 27.55
N LEU A 607 42.19 13.42 27.22
CA LEU A 607 43.39 13.62 28.07
C LEU A 607 43.74 15.09 28.33
N LYS A 608 43.24 16.01 27.50
CA LYS A 608 43.38 17.46 27.72
C LYS A 608 42.32 18.05 28.65
N ARG A 609 41.27 17.31 29.00
CA ARG A 609 40.15 17.76 29.84
C ARG A 609 40.17 17.19 31.27
N THR A 610 41.02 16.20 31.52
CA THR A 610 41.51 15.81 32.85
C THR A 610 42.79 16.56 33.17
#